data_AF-B4D7G1-F1
#
_entry.id   AF-B4D7G1-F1
#
_cell.length_a   1.000
_cell.length_b   1.000
_cell.length_c   1.000
_cell.angle_alpha   90.00
_cell.angle_beta   90.00
_cell.angle_gamma   90.00
#
_symmetry.space_group_name_H-M   'P 1'
#
loop_
_entity.id
_entity.type
_entity.pdbx_description
1 polymer ?
#
loop_
_entity_poly.entity_id
_entity_poly.type
_entity_poly.pdbx_seq_one_letter_code
_entity_poly.pdbx_strand_id
1 'polypeptide(L)'
;MKIPLCLLAVLGVIGAFDTFYYHEWRARLPAQGPIAAPELRIHAARDFFYAVLFGTLPWLGWHGGWVWVLAAVIIIEIVLTLWDFVVEIGVRKPMGDVYAGERVTHSFMGIVYGAMIATLIPVMWRWWTLPTGLQAERPDVPDWLIGALLLMAAGVFSSGLRDFYASLGLPYGNWPWPKIRRPE
;
A
#
# COMPACT_ATOMS: atom_id res chain seq x y z
N MET A 1 0.84 20.29 -2.85
CA MET A 1 0.35 19.03 -3.44
C MET A 1 1.25 18.44 -4.52
N LYS A 2 1.89 19.22 -5.41
CA LYS A 2 2.74 18.66 -6.48
C LYS A 2 3.80 17.64 -6.03
N ILE A 3 4.68 18.03 -5.11
CA ILE A 3 5.77 17.16 -4.63
C ILE A 3 5.26 15.86 -3.97
N PRO A 4 4.34 15.90 -2.98
CA PRO A 4 3.86 14.67 -2.37
C PRO A 4 3.15 13.75 -3.38
N LEU A 5 2.43 14.29 -4.37
CA LEU A 5 1.80 13.44 -5.42
C LEU A 5 2.82 12.78 -6.34
N CYS A 6 3.91 13.48 -6.71
CA CYS A 6 5.00 12.85 -7.47
C CYS A 6 5.67 11.73 -6.66
N LEU A 7 5.95 11.97 -5.38
CA LEU A 7 6.55 10.96 -4.50
C LEU A 7 5.60 9.78 -4.27
N LEU A 8 4.30 10.04 -4.13
CA LEU A 8 3.27 9.01 -4.03
C LEU A 8 3.21 8.16 -5.30
N ALA A 9 3.31 8.76 -6.49
CA ALA A 9 3.37 8.01 -7.75
C ALA A 9 4.64 7.15 -7.86
N VAL A 10 5.80 7.68 -7.48
CA VAL A 10 7.06 6.91 -7.42
C VAL A 10 6.91 5.74 -6.46
N LEU A 11 6.35 5.98 -5.27
CA LEU A 11 6.05 4.93 -4.30
C LEU A 11 5.11 3.86 -4.89
N GLY A 12 4.06 4.28 -5.61
CA GLY A 12 3.14 3.36 -6.28
C GLY A 12 3.81 2.48 -7.35
N VAL A 13 4.79 3.01 -8.08
CA VAL A 13 5.59 2.21 -9.04
C VAL A 13 6.45 1.18 -8.31
N ILE A 14 7.12 1.57 -7.23
CA ILE A 14 7.97 0.65 -6.46
C ILE A 14 7.11 -0.42 -5.76
N GLY A 15 5.98 -0.02 -5.19
CA GLY A 15 5.02 -0.92 -4.57
C GLY A 15 4.44 -1.91 -5.58
N ALA A 16 4.04 -1.45 -6.77
CA ALA A 16 3.59 -2.34 -7.83
C ALA A 16 4.68 -3.34 -8.24
N PHE A 17 5.94 -2.91 -8.32
CA PHE A 17 7.06 -3.82 -8.56
C PHE A 17 7.17 -4.87 -7.44
N ASP A 18 7.10 -4.47 -6.18
CA ASP A 18 7.13 -5.38 -5.03
C ASP A 18 5.98 -6.41 -5.09
N THR A 19 4.75 -5.94 -5.33
CA THR A 19 3.56 -6.79 -5.47
C THR A 19 3.67 -7.78 -6.63
N PHE A 20 4.05 -7.33 -7.83
CA PHE A 20 4.12 -8.22 -8.98
C PHE A 20 5.31 -9.16 -8.94
N TYR A 21 6.47 -8.66 -8.52
CA TYR A 21 7.72 -9.39 -8.59
C TYR A 21 7.94 -10.26 -7.35
N TYR A 22 7.99 -9.67 -6.15
CA TYR A 22 8.30 -10.42 -4.93
C TYR A 22 7.10 -11.20 -4.41
N HIS A 23 5.98 -10.50 -4.21
CA HIS A 23 4.78 -11.07 -3.62
C HIS A 23 4.13 -12.15 -4.51
N GLU A 24 3.80 -11.80 -5.76
CA GLU A 24 3.11 -12.71 -6.69
C GLU A 24 4.06 -13.71 -7.35
N TRP A 25 5.11 -13.25 -8.04
CA TRP A 25 5.89 -14.15 -8.89
C TRP A 25 6.91 -14.99 -8.11
N ARG A 26 7.74 -14.34 -7.28
CA ARG A 26 8.85 -15.00 -6.58
C ARG A 26 8.35 -15.82 -5.39
N ALA A 27 7.50 -15.23 -4.57
CA ALA A 27 7.09 -15.86 -3.32
C ALA A 27 5.75 -16.60 -3.43
N ARG A 28 4.92 -16.24 -4.43
CA ARG A 28 3.61 -16.84 -4.71
C ARG A 28 2.77 -16.91 -3.45
N LEU A 29 2.74 -15.81 -2.71
CA LEU A 29 2.11 -15.72 -1.39
C LEU A 29 0.68 -16.28 -1.35
N PRO A 30 -0.21 -15.93 -2.31
CA PRO A 30 -1.56 -16.49 -2.36
C PRO A 30 -1.62 -18.02 -2.47
N ALA A 31 -0.53 -18.68 -2.90
CA ALA A 31 -0.43 -20.12 -3.07
C ALA A 31 0.20 -20.86 -1.88
N GLN A 32 0.72 -20.13 -0.89
CA GLN A 32 1.35 -20.70 0.32
C GLN A 32 0.31 -21.24 1.31
N GLY A 33 -0.97 -20.90 1.15
CA GLY A 33 -2.05 -21.41 2.01
C GLY A 33 -2.07 -20.75 3.40
N PRO A 34 -2.53 -21.47 4.45
CA PRO A 34 -2.81 -20.87 5.75
C PRO A 34 -1.62 -20.18 6.43
N ILE A 35 -0.39 -20.61 6.14
CA ILE A 35 0.83 -20.01 6.72
C ILE A 35 1.02 -18.56 6.29
N ALA A 36 0.61 -18.19 5.08
CA ALA A 36 0.70 -16.81 4.56
C ALA A 36 -0.52 -15.95 4.93
N ALA A 37 -1.58 -16.52 5.50
CA ALA A 37 -2.81 -15.79 5.77
C ALA A 37 -2.63 -14.56 6.70
N PRO A 38 -1.79 -14.59 7.74
CA PRO A 38 -1.54 -13.40 8.56
C PRO A 38 -0.91 -12.24 7.77
N GLU A 39 0.08 -12.55 6.93
CA GLU A 39 0.78 -11.58 6.08
C GLU A 39 -0.17 -11.01 5.01
N LEU A 40 -0.91 -11.88 4.31
CA LEU A 40 -1.92 -11.46 3.32
C LEU A 40 -3.00 -10.53 3.90
N ARG A 41 -3.39 -10.71 5.17
CA ARG A 41 -4.36 -9.80 5.82
C ARG A 41 -3.77 -8.42 6.08
N ILE A 42 -2.48 -8.35 6.42
CA ILE A 42 -1.78 -7.08 6.62
C ILE A 42 -1.62 -6.39 5.28
N HIS A 43 -1.19 -7.10 4.24
CA HIS A 43 -1.09 -6.58 2.87
C HIS A 43 -2.44 -6.03 2.40
N ALA A 44 -3.52 -6.80 2.55
CA ALA A 44 -4.86 -6.35 2.19
C ALA A 44 -5.28 -5.06 2.93
N ALA A 45 -4.99 -4.97 4.23
CA ALA A 45 -5.29 -3.77 5.00
C ALA A 45 -4.47 -2.56 4.51
N ARG A 46 -3.16 -2.73 4.30
CA ARG A 46 -2.26 -1.69 3.76
C ARG A 46 -2.74 -1.23 2.38
N ASP A 47 -3.09 -2.16 1.51
CA ASP A 47 -3.59 -1.91 0.16
C ASP A 47 -4.84 -1.04 0.16
N PHE A 48 -5.77 -1.26 1.10
CA PHE A 48 -6.95 -0.39 1.23
C PHE A 48 -6.61 1.03 1.71
N PHE A 49 -5.65 1.20 2.63
CA PHE A 49 -5.20 2.54 3.01
C PHE A 49 -4.50 3.25 1.85
N TYR A 50 -3.65 2.55 1.09
CA TYR A 50 -3.06 3.10 -0.12
C TYR A 50 -4.11 3.45 -1.18
N ALA A 51 -5.14 2.63 -1.38
CA ALA A 51 -6.24 2.93 -2.29
C ALA A 51 -6.93 4.25 -1.92
N VAL A 52 -7.13 4.52 -0.62
CA VAL A 52 -7.63 5.81 -0.13
C VAL A 52 -6.65 6.93 -0.48
N LEU A 53 -5.36 6.77 -0.19
CA LEU A 53 -4.36 7.82 -0.47
C LEU A 53 -4.25 8.14 -1.97
N PHE A 54 -4.08 7.12 -2.82
CA PHE A 54 -4.01 7.25 -4.27
C PHE A 54 -5.30 7.80 -4.87
N GLY A 55 -6.46 7.33 -4.39
CA GLY A 55 -7.76 7.67 -4.93
C GLY A 55 -8.30 9.04 -4.48
N THR A 56 -7.80 9.60 -3.38
CA THR A 56 -8.34 10.84 -2.82
C THR A 56 -7.39 12.03 -2.86
N LEU A 57 -6.08 11.85 -2.57
CA LEU A 57 -5.14 12.98 -2.53
C LEU A 57 -5.04 13.81 -3.82
N PRO A 58 -5.15 13.26 -5.04
CA PRO A 58 -5.12 14.09 -6.24
C PRO A 58 -6.44 14.81 -6.54
N TRP A 59 -7.53 14.51 -5.82
CA TRP A 59 -8.89 15.01 -6.11
C TRP A 59 -9.53 15.79 -4.97
N LEU A 60 -9.11 15.55 -3.73
CA LEU A 60 -9.75 16.06 -2.52
C LEU A 60 -8.75 16.78 -1.62
N GLY A 61 -9.12 17.99 -1.21
CA GLY A 61 -8.56 18.69 -0.06
C GLY A 61 -9.25 18.24 1.22
N TRP A 62 -8.48 17.67 2.15
CA TRP A 62 -8.98 17.16 3.44
C TRP A 62 -9.03 18.28 4.48
N HIS A 63 -9.95 19.23 4.36
CA HIS A 63 -9.95 20.46 5.17
C HIS A 63 -10.49 20.28 6.59
N GLY A 64 -9.98 21.09 7.52
CA GLY A 64 -10.39 21.13 8.92
C GLY A 64 -10.30 19.76 9.59
N GLY A 65 -11.39 19.32 10.24
CA GLY A 65 -11.47 18.03 10.94
C GLY A 65 -11.01 16.81 10.14
N TRP A 66 -11.18 16.82 8.81
CA TRP A 66 -10.76 15.72 7.94
C TRP A 66 -9.25 15.49 7.93
N VAL A 67 -8.43 16.49 8.25
CA VAL A 67 -6.98 16.31 8.40
C VAL A 67 -6.64 15.22 9.43
N TRP A 68 -7.41 15.09 10.52
CA TRP A 68 -7.19 14.05 11.52
C TRP A 68 -7.50 12.66 11.00
N VAL A 69 -8.51 12.52 10.13
CA VAL A 69 -8.82 11.25 9.48
C VAL A 69 -7.70 10.87 8.52
N LEU A 70 -7.20 11.82 7.71
CA LEU A 70 -6.03 11.58 6.84
C LEU A 70 -4.78 11.23 7.65
N ALA A 71 -4.54 11.92 8.77
CA ALA A 71 -3.44 11.61 9.67
C ALA A 71 -3.58 10.20 10.26
N ALA A 72 -4.78 9.79 10.66
CA ALA A 72 -5.04 8.44 11.14
C ALA A 72 -4.79 7.38 10.04
N VAL A 73 -5.22 7.62 8.80
CA VAL A 73 -4.92 6.76 7.65
C VAL A 73 -3.40 6.55 7.50
N ILE A 74 -2.63 7.64 7.54
CA ILE A 74 -1.16 7.60 7.42
C ILE A 74 -0.53 6.86 8.61
N ILE A 75 -0.94 7.16 9.84
CA ILE A 75 -0.39 6.54 11.04
C ILE A 75 -0.70 5.04 11.08
N ILE A 76 -1.92 4.65 10.75
CA ILE A 76 -2.30 3.23 10.71
C ILE A 76 -1.50 2.51 9.64
N GLU A 77 -1.32 3.10 8.45
CA GLU A 77 -0.48 2.51 7.39
C GLU A 77 0.96 2.30 7.89
N ILE A 78 1.56 3.29 8.57
CA ILE A 78 2.91 3.17 9.13
C ILE A 78 2.97 2.01 10.13
N VAL A 79 2.00 1.94 11.05
CA VAL A 79 1.95 0.87 12.06
C VAL A 79 1.81 -0.49 11.40
N LEU A 80 0.96 -0.61 10.37
CA LEU A 80 0.81 -1.86 9.62
C LEU A 80 2.09 -2.23 8.88
N THR A 81 2.78 -1.28 8.25
CA THR A 81 4.08 -1.52 7.59
C THR A 81 5.14 -1.99 8.58
N LEU A 82 5.23 -1.39 9.76
CA LEU A 82 6.16 -1.84 10.79
C LEU A 82 5.78 -3.21 11.36
N TRP A 83 4.48 -3.46 11.53
CA TRP A 83 3.97 -4.76 11.96
C TRP A 83 4.28 -5.85 10.94
N ASP A 84 4.19 -5.53 9.65
CA ASP A 84 4.49 -6.44 8.54
C ASP A 84 5.92 -6.97 8.65
N PHE A 85 6.90 -6.10 8.86
CA PHE A 85 8.29 -6.51 9.07
C PHE A 85 8.46 -7.52 10.20
N VAL A 86 7.65 -7.42 11.26
CA VAL A 86 7.69 -8.37 12.38
C VAL A 86 7.03 -9.69 12.00
N VAL A 87 5.90 -9.64 11.30
CA VAL A 87 5.16 -10.83 10.87
C VAL A 87 5.91 -11.62 9.81
N GLU A 88 6.53 -10.96 8.85
CA GLU A 88 7.34 -11.58 7.80
C GLU A 88 8.47 -12.43 8.38
N ILE A 89 9.14 -11.97 9.46
CA ILE A 89 10.19 -12.76 10.14
C ILE A 89 9.66 -14.13 10.59
N GLY A 90 8.42 -14.20 11.06
CA GLY A 90 7.80 -15.46 11.48
C GLY A 90 7.28 -16.28 10.30
N VAL A 91 6.53 -15.63 9.41
CA VAL A 91 5.81 -16.26 8.29
C VAL A 91 6.77 -16.74 7.20
N ARG A 92 7.80 -15.96 6.88
CA ARG A 92 8.73 -16.23 5.76
C ARG A 92 9.90 -17.12 6.12
N LYS A 93 10.27 -17.24 7.40
CA LYS A 93 11.38 -18.13 7.82
C LYS A 93 11.23 -19.57 7.29
N PRO A 94 10.07 -20.23 7.44
CA PRO A 94 9.87 -21.55 6.85
C PRO A 94 9.91 -21.58 5.32
N MET A 95 9.77 -20.43 4.64
CA MET A 95 9.70 -20.30 3.18
C MET A 95 11.06 -20.00 2.52
N GLY A 96 12.14 -19.92 3.30
CA GLY A 96 13.45 -19.48 2.81
C GLY A 96 13.78 -18.01 3.12
N ASP A 97 13.01 -17.39 4.01
CA ASP A 97 13.12 -15.99 4.45
C ASP A 97 12.75 -14.97 3.35
N VAL A 98 12.62 -13.69 3.73
CA VAL A 98 12.38 -12.56 2.82
C VAL A 98 13.56 -12.43 1.84
N TYR A 99 13.31 -12.11 0.58
CA TYR A 99 14.41 -11.96 -0.38
C TYR A 99 15.27 -10.73 -0.04
N ALA A 100 16.58 -10.80 -0.28
CA ALA A 100 17.47 -9.66 -0.01
C ALA A 100 17.07 -8.40 -0.79
N GLY A 101 16.65 -8.56 -2.04
CA GLY A 101 16.17 -7.44 -2.87
C GLY A 101 14.79 -6.90 -2.43
N GLU A 102 13.94 -7.74 -1.84
CA GLU A 102 12.64 -7.32 -1.26
C GLU A 102 12.88 -6.40 -0.06
N ARG A 103 13.81 -6.77 0.84
CA ARG A 103 14.25 -5.88 1.95
C ARG A 103 14.80 -4.53 1.48
N VAL A 104 15.60 -4.52 0.42
CA VAL A 104 16.12 -3.27 -0.17
C VAL A 104 14.97 -2.45 -0.77
N THR A 105 14.04 -3.11 -1.46
CA THR A 105 12.84 -2.47 -2.04
C THR A 105 11.99 -1.83 -0.95
N HIS A 106 11.72 -2.55 0.13
CA HIS A 106 10.98 -2.06 1.31
C HIS A 106 11.68 -0.88 1.98
N SER A 107 13.00 -0.96 2.16
CA SER A 107 13.79 0.13 2.72
C SER A 107 13.68 1.40 1.87
N PHE A 108 13.75 1.25 0.54
CA PHE A 108 13.61 2.37 -0.39
C PHE A 108 12.19 2.94 -0.37
N MET A 109 11.16 2.10 -0.32
CA MET A 109 9.76 2.52 -0.16
C MET A 109 9.58 3.34 1.13
N GLY A 110 10.12 2.89 2.25
CA GLY A 110 10.06 3.61 3.53
C GLY A 110 10.68 5.01 3.45
N ILE A 111 11.82 5.15 2.76
CA ILE A 111 12.48 6.46 2.54
C ILE A 111 11.60 7.38 1.69
N VAL A 112 11.09 6.87 0.56
CA VAL A 112 10.22 7.65 -0.36
C VAL A 112 8.91 8.04 0.32
N TYR A 113 8.32 7.14 1.10
CA TYR A 113 7.11 7.40 1.87
C TYR A 113 7.33 8.44 2.96
N GLY A 114 8.43 8.35 3.71
CA GLY A 114 8.82 9.36 4.69
C GLY A 114 9.01 10.75 4.05
N ALA A 115 9.65 10.82 2.87
CA ALA A 115 9.76 12.06 2.11
C ALA A 115 8.39 12.59 1.63
N MET A 116 7.53 11.68 1.16
CA MET A 116 6.16 12.03 0.75
C MET A 116 5.40 12.68 1.92
N ILE A 117 5.39 12.04 3.09
CA ILE A 117 4.76 12.58 4.31
C ILE A 117 5.37 13.92 4.70
N ALA A 118 6.71 14.02 4.74
CA ALA A 118 7.40 15.26 5.11
C ALA A 118 6.97 16.45 4.24
N THR A 119 6.74 16.22 2.94
CA THR A 119 6.24 17.24 2.01
C THR A 119 4.72 17.42 2.03
N LEU A 120 3.98 16.45 2.55
CA LEU A 120 2.53 16.52 2.75
C LEU A 120 2.16 17.28 4.04
N ILE A 121 2.98 17.22 5.09
CA ILE A 121 2.73 17.88 6.38
C ILE A 121 2.41 19.39 6.23
N PRO A 122 3.18 20.20 5.48
CA PRO A 122 2.83 21.60 5.29
C PRO A 122 1.49 21.81 4.58
N VAL A 123 1.09 20.88 3.70
CA VAL A 123 -0.22 20.93 3.04
C VAL A 123 -1.33 20.60 4.04
N MET A 124 -1.17 19.56 4.84
CA MET A 124 -2.11 19.19 5.90
C MET A 124 -2.26 20.31 6.93
N TRP A 125 -1.17 20.99 7.28
CA TRP A 125 -1.21 22.16 8.17
C TRP A 125 -2.04 23.30 7.60
N ARG A 126 -1.89 23.59 6.30
CA ARG A 126 -2.72 24.58 5.60
C ARG A 126 -4.19 24.12 5.54
N TRP A 127 -4.46 22.85 5.25
CA TRP A 127 -5.83 22.34 5.22
C TRP A 127 -6.50 22.38 6.59
N TRP A 128 -5.74 22.20 7.67
CA TRP A 128 -6.25 22.25 9.04
C TRP A 128 -6.84 23.62 9.41
N THR A 129 -6.31 24.72 8.85
CA THR A 129 -6.81 26.07 9.12
C THR A 129 -8.07 26.45 8.32
N LEU A 130 -8.53 25.57 7.44
CA LEU A 130 -9.71 25.78 6.60
C LEU A 130 -10.97 25.16 7.24
N PRO A 131 -12.18 25.63 6.88
CA PRO A 131 -13.42 25.04 7.35
C PRO A 131 -13.49 23.53 7.04
N THR A 132 -14.00 22.74 8.00
CA THR A 132 -14.10 21.29 7.86
C THR A 132 -14.92 20.88 6.64
N GLY A 133 -14.31 20.14 5.72
CA GLY A 133 -14.99 19.58 4.56
C GLY A 133 -14.02 18.86 3.63
N LEU A 134 -14.56 17.93 2.84
CA LEU A 134 -13.84 17.38 1.70
C LEU A 134 -14.15 18.27 0.50
N GLN A 135 -13.15 19.02 0.04
CA GLN A 135 -13.29 19.96 -1.08
C GLN A 135 -12.65 19.38 -2.32
N ALA A 136 -13.28 19.55 -3.49
CA ALA A 136 -12.63 19.20 -4.74
C ALA A 136 -11.37 20.06 -4.90
N GLU A 137 -10.22 19.40 -5.04
CA GLU A 137 -8.93 20.03 -5.27
C GLU A 137 -8.42 19.61 -6.65
N ARG A 138 -7.92 20.58 -7.42
CA ARG A 138 -7.19 20.29 -8.65
C ARG A 138 -5.75 20.79 -8.49
N PRO A 139 -4.83 19.91 -8.07
CA PRO A 139 -3.43 20.26 -7.92
C PRO A 139 -2.83 20.72 -9.25
N ASP A 140 -1.85 21.63 -9.20
CA ASP A 140 -1.06 22.04 -10.36
C ASP A 140 -0.07 20.93 -10.77
N VAL A 141 -0.62 19.87 -11.37
CA VAL A 141 0.08 18.70 -11.89
C VAL A 141 -0.54 18.28 -13.23
N PRO A 142 0.22 17.58 -14.09
CA PRO A 142 -0.33 17.08 -15.35
C PRO A 142 -1.47 16.08 -15.14
N ASP A 143 -2.50 16.10 -16.00
CA ASP A 143 -3.65 15.20 -15.92
C ASP A 143 -3.25 13.71 -15.99
N TRP A 144 -2.16 13.37 -16.69
CA TRP A 144 -1.65 11.99 -16.73
C TRP A 144 -1.21 11.48 -15.36
N LEU A 145 -0.69 12.34 -14.48
CA LEU A 145 -0.27 11.96 -13.14
C LEU A 145 -1.49 11.63 -12.27
N ILE A 146 -2.54 12.44 -12.39
CA ILE A 146 -3.82 12.20 -11.72
C ILE A 146 -4.43 10.87 -12.19
N GLY A 147 -4.44 10.64 -13.51
CA GLY A 147 -4.90 9.37 -14.08
C GLY A 147 -4.07 8.17 -13.64
N ALA A 148 -2.75 8.32 -13.56
CA ALA A 148 -1.85 7.27 -13.08
C ALA A 148 -2.11 6.92 -11.61
N LEU A 149 -2.29 7.93 -10.74
CA LEU A 149 -2.63 7.70 -9.33
C LEU A 149 -3.99 7.02 -9.18
N LEU A 150 -4.99 7.37 -10.00
CA LEU A 150 -6.28 6.69 -10.00
C LEU A 150 -6.16 5.23 -10.45
N LEU A 151 -5.34 4.95 -11.46
CA LEU A 151 -5.04 3.59 -11.89
C LEU A 151 -4.33 2.80 -10.79
N MET A 152 -3.37 3.42 -10.10
CA MET A 152 -2.70 2.83 -8.93
C MET A 152 -3.70 2.54 -7.80
N ALA A 153 -4.66 3.44 -7.54
CA ALA A 153 -5.72 3.22 -6.56
C ALA A 153 -6.56 1.99 -6.90
N ALA A 154 -6.98 1.86 -8.16
CA ALA A 154 -7.74 0.70 -8.63
C ALA A 154 -6.90 -0.59 -8.56
N GLY A 155 -5.63 -0.52 -8.94
CA GLY A 155 -4.71 -1.66 -8.92
C GLY A 155 -4.46 -2.18 -7.50
N VAL A 156 -4.10 -1.29 -6.57
CA VAL A 156 -3.83 -1.65 -5.17
C VAL A 156 -5.10 -2.12 -4.47
N PHE A 157 -6.26 -1.50 -4.74
CA PHE A 157 -7.54 -2.00 -4.22
C PHE A 157 -7.85 -3.42 -4.70
N SER A 158 -7.59 -3.72 -5.98
CA SER A 158 -7.80 -5.05 -6.55
C SER A 158 -6.84 -6.08 -5.95
N SER A 159 -5.58 -5.68 -5.71
CA SER A 159 -4.58 -6.47 -5.00
C SER A 159 -5.04 -6.79 -3.57
N GLY A 160 -5.50 -5.79 -2.81
CA GLY A 160 -5.96 -5.99 -1.44
C GLY A 160 -7.20 -6.90 -1.35
N LEU A 161 -8.15 -6.78 -2.29
CA LEU A 161 -9.28 -7.71 -2.38
C LEU A 161 -8.81 -9.15 -2.62
N ARG A 162 -7.82 -9.33 -3.50
CA ARG A 162 -7.24 -10.64 -3.80
C ARG A 162 -6.54 -11.23 -2.58
N ASP A 163 -5.72 -10.44 -1.88
CA ASP A 163 -4.99 -10.91 -0.70
C ASP A 163 -5.94 -11.27 0.43
N PHE A 164 -6.97 -10.45 0.66
CA PHE A 164 -8.02 -10.77 1.61
C PHE A 164 -8.72 -12.08 1.24
N TYR A 165 -9.11 -12.24 -0.03
CA TYR A 165 -9.77 -13.45 -0.54
C TYR A 165 -8.88 -14.70 -0.37
N ALA A 166 -7.60 -14.61 -0.70
CA ALA A 166 -6.63 -15.68 -0.53
C ALA A 166 -6.38 -16.02 0.95
N SER A 167 -6.34 -15.01 1.83
CA SER A 167 -6.16 -15.19 3.28
C SER A 167 -7.33 -15.94 3.96
N LEU A 168 -8.51 -15.91 3.34
CA LEU A 168 -9.69 -16.66 3.80
C LEU A 168 -9.67 -18.12 3.31
N GLY A 169 -8.70 -18.51 2.49
CA GLY A 169 -8.61 -19.87 1.95
C GLY A 169 -9.72 -20.21 0.95
N LEU A 170 -10.34 -19.20 0.34
CA LEU A 170 -11.46 -19.38 -0.57
C LEU A 170 -11.04 -20.08 -1.88
N PRO A 171 -11.97 -20.75 -2.57
CA PRO A 171 -11.68 -21.48 -3.81
C PRO A 171 -10.99 -20.59 -4.85
N TYR A 172 -9.95 -21.11 -5.50
CA TYR A 172 -9.16 -20.39 -6.52
C TYR A 172 -8.40 -19.14 -6.03
N GLY A 173 -8.35 -18.85 -4.73
CA GLY A 173 -7.58 -17.72 -4.19
C GLY A 173 -6.07 -17.79 -4.52
N ASN A 174 -5.56 -18.99 -4.82
CA ASN A 174 -4.19 -19.20 -5.25
C ASN A 174 -3.93 -18.94 -6.75
N TRP A 175 -4.95 -18.76 -7.59
CA TRP A 175 -4.77 -18.53 -9.03
C TRP A 175 -3.90 -17.29 -9.28
N PRO A 176 -2.97 -17.26 -10.26
CA PRO A 176 -2.70 -18.28 -11.28
C PRO A 176 -1.73 -19.38 -10.84
N TRP A 177 -1.31 -19.38 -9.58
CA TRP A 177 -0.26 -20.26 -9.08
C TRP A 177 -0.82 -21.61 -8.61
N PRO A 178 -0.12 -22.72 -8.84
CA PRO A 178 -0.49 -24.00 -8.25
C PRO A 178 -0.30 -23.95 -6.72
N LYS A 179 -1.21 -24.57 -5.95
CA LYS A 179 -1.04 -24.71 -4.50
C LYS A 179 0.30 -25.38 -4.19
N ILE A 180 1.08 -24.78 -3.30
CA ILE A 180 2.37 -25.33 -2.90
C ILE A 180 2.12 -26.45 -1.89
N ARG A 181 2.33 -27.71 -2.30
CA ARG A 181 2.37 -28.85 -1.37
C ARG A 181 3.78 -28.91 -0.79
N ARG A 182 3.90 -28.77 0.53
CA ARG A 182 5.17 -29.07 1.22
C ARG A 182 5.15 -30.56 1.59
N PRO A 183 6.25 -31.30 1.39
CA PRO A 183 6.36 -32.65 1.93
C PRO A 183 6.24 -32.57 3.46
N GLU A 184 5.48 -33.52 4.01
CA GLU A 184 5.30 -33.72 5.46
C GLU A 184 6.62 -34.06 6.16
#